data_AF-A0A3P7GGS0-F1
#
_entry.id   AF-A0A3P7GGS0-F1
#
_cell.length_a   1.000
_cell.length_b   1.000
_cell.length_c   1.000
_cell.angle_alpha   90.00
_cell.angle_beta   90.00
_cell.angle_gamma   90.00
#
_symmetry.space_group_name_H-M   'P 1'
#
loop_
_entity.id
_entity.type
_entity.pdbx_description
1 polymer ?
#
loop_
_entity_poly.entity_id
_entity_poly.type
_entity_poly.pdbx_seq_one_letter_code
_entity_poly.pdbx_strand_id
1 'polypeptide(L)' 'MTDWKPSISVRQLLIGIQDLLTNPNVDDPAQADAYQIYCQNRVEYEKRVRRQAQQFSAEIVQRQMLDN' A
#
# COMPACT_ATOMS: atom_id res chain seq x y z
N MET A 1 -5.17 -23.08 2.29
CA MET A 1 -5.37 -23.34 0.85
C MET A 1 -4.69 -22.20 0.12
N THR A 2 -3.82 -22.44 -0.85
CA THR A 2 -3.11 -21.36 -1.55
C THR A 2 -4.09 -20.67 -2.51
N ASP A 3 -4.51 -19.43 -2.21
CA ASP A 3 -5.43 -18.64 -3.06
C ASP A 3 -4.83 -18.26 -4.43
N TRP A 4 -3.53 -18.47 -4.60
CA TRP A 4 -2.85 -18.29 -5.87
C TRP A 4 -3.36 -19.27 -6.94
N LYS A 5 -3.74 -18.72 -8.10
CA LYS A 5 -4.09 -19.49 -9.30
C LYS A 5 -3.01 -19.26 -10.37
N PRO A 6 -2.47 -20.31 -11.03
CA PRO A 6 -1.47 -20.14 -12.10
C PRO A 6 -1.92 -19.26 -13.27
N SER A 7 -3.24 -19.08 -13.45
CA SER A 7 -3.83 -18.24 -14.48
C SER A 7 -3.95 -16.75 -14.10
N ILE A 8 -3.52 -16.36 -12.90
CA ILE A 8 -3.58 -14.95 -12.49
C ILE A 8 -2.62 -14.11 -13.35
N SER A 9 -3.15 -13.03 -13.92
CA SER A 9 -2.39 -12.08 -14.72
C SER A 9 -1.79 -10.97 -13.85
N VAL A 10 -0.73 -10.32 -14.36
CA VAL A 10 -0.17 -9.10 -13.76
C VAL A 10 -1.26 -8.04 -13.56
N ARG A 11 -2.18 -7.88 -14.53
CA ARG A 11 -3.31 -6.95 -14.41
C ARG A 11 -4.19 -7.25 -13.20
N GLN A 12 -4.57 -8.51 -12.99
CA GLN A 12 -5.39 -8.90 -11.83
C GLN A 12 -4.66 -8.64 -10.52
N LEU A 13 -3.36 -8.91 -10.48
CA LEU A 13 -2.51 -8.67 -9.32
C LEU A 13 -2.44 -7.16 -8.99
N LEU A 14 -2.21 -6.32 -10.00
CA LEU A 14 -2.18 -4.86 -9.84
C LEU A 14 -3.54 -4.27 -9.44
N ILE A 15 -4.65 -4.84 -9.91
CA ILE A 15 -6.00 -4.44 -9.47
C ILE A 15 -6.21 -4.80 -8.00
N GLY A 16 -5.80 -6.00 -7.58
CA GLY A 16 -5.88 -6.40 -6.17
C GLY A 16 -5.07 -5.48 -5.26
N ILE A 17 -3.87 -5.07 -5.68
CA ILE A 17 -3.06 -4.08 -4.93
C ILE A 17 -3.79 -2.74 -4.85
N GLN A 18 -4.34 -2.23 -5.96
CA GLN A 18 -5.10 -0.96 -5.97
C GLN A 18 -6.32 -1.00 -5.05
N ASP A 19 -7.02 -2.13 -5.00
CA ASP A 19 -8.14 -2.33 -4.09
C ASP A 19 -7.68 -2.28 -2.63
N LEU A 20 -6.61 -2.98 -2.25
CA LEU A 20 -6.06 -2.96 -0.90
C LEU A 20 -5.56 -1.57 -0.46
N LEU A 21 -5.08 -0.74 -1.39
CA LEU A 21 -4.69 0.64 -1.10
C LEU A 21 -5.90 1.54 -0.79
N THR A 22 -7.08 1.20 -1.32
CA THR A 22 -8.33 1.92 -1.07
C THR A 22 -9.08 1.36 0.14
N ASN A 23 -9.06 0.03 0.26
CA ASN A 23 -9.78 -0.78 1.22
C ASN A 23 -8.77 -1.68 1.98
N PRO A 24 -8.05 -1.15 2.99
CA PRO A 24 -7.07 -1.93 3.73
C PRO A 24 -7.69 -3.18 4.37
N ASN A 25 -7.01 -4.32 4.27
CA ASN A 25 -7.39 -5.53 4.98
C ASN A 25 -6.96 -5.44 6.46
N VAL A 26 -7.92 -5.25 7.36
CA VAL A 26 -7.67 -5.15 8.81
C VAL A 26 -7.61 -6.49 9.53
N ASP A 27 -8.05 -7.57 8.89
CA ASP A 27 -8.09 -8.92 9.48
C ASP A 27 -6.73 -9.62 9.40
N ASP A 28 -5.87 -9.20 8.46
CA ASP A 28 -4.50 -9.70 8.29
C ASP A 28 -3.51 -8.52 8.11
N PRO A 29 -3.21 -7.76 9.18
CA PRO A 29 -2.38 -6.57 9.10
C PRO A 29 -0.89 -6.93 8.93
N ALA A 30 -0.28 -6.47 7.83
CA ALA A 30 1.16 -6.63 7.60
C ALA A 30 2.03 -5.60 8.34
N GLN A 31 1.47 -4.46 8.75
CA GLN A 31 2.18 -3.37 9.44
C GLN A 31 1.47 -2.99 10.74
N ALA A 32 2.06 -3.39 11.88
CA ALA A 32 1.46 -3.20 13.20
C ALA A 32 1.16 -1.71 13.51
N ASP A 33 2.11 -0.81 13.28
CA ASP A 33 1.93 0.62 13.56
C ASP A 33 0.79 1.23 12.72
N ALA A 34 0.75 0.90 11.42
CA ALA A 34 -0.29 1.39 10.51
C ALA A 34 -1.66 0.89 10.94
N TYR A 35 -1.76 -0.39 11.32
CA TYR A 35 -2.99 -1.00 11.86
C TYR A 35 -3.45 -0.31 13.15
N GLN A 36 -2.55 -0.11 14.12
CA GLN A 36 -2.88 0.55 15.39
C GLN A 36 -3.45 1.95 15.15
N ILE A 37 -2.79 2.75 14.31
CA ILE A 37 -3.23 4.13 14.03
C ILE A 37 -4.52 4.12 13.20
N TYR A 38 -4.69 3.17 12.27
CA TYR A 38 -5.93 3.01 11.52
C TYR A 38 -7.13 2.78 12.46
N CYS A 39 -6.98 1.90 13.45
CA CYS A 39 -8.02 1.59 14.43
C CYS A 39 -8.27 2.71 15.45
N GLN A 40 -7.22 3.42 15.88
CA GLN A 40 -7.32 4.43 16.94
C GLN A 40 -7.64 5.84 16.43
N ASN A 41 -7.10 6.23 15.27
CA ASN A 41 -7.21 7.58 14.72
C ASN A 41 -7.10 7.57 13.19
N ARG A 42 -8.25 7.40 12.52
CA ARG A 42 -8.33 7.38 11.05
C ARG A 42 -7.80 8.65 10.38
N VAL A 43 -7.94 9.82 11.01
CA VAL A 43 -7.47 11.11 10.47
C VAL A 43 -5.93 11.16 10.45
N GLU A 44 -5.28 10.73 11.53
CA GLU A 44 -3.82 10.67 11.60
C GLU A 44 -3.26 9.59 10.65
N TYR A 45 -3.95 8.45 10.51
CA TYR A 45 -3.61 7.44 9.51
C TYR A 45 -3.57 8.05 8.10
N GLU A 46 -4.61 8.78 7.68
CA GLU A 46 -4.64 9.43 6.36
C GLU A 46 -3.52 10.44 6.17
N LYS A 47 -3.23 11.23 7.21
CA LYS A 47 -2.15 12.21 7.17
C LYS A 47 -0.80 11.54 6.93
N ARG A 48 -0.55 10.40 7.58
CA ARG A 48 0.69 9.61 7.40
C ARG A 48 0.75 8.99 6.01
N VAL A 49 -0.35 8.42 5.51
CA VAL A 49 -0.44 7.88 4.15
C VAL A 49 -0.15 8.96 3.11
N ARG A 50 -0.75 10.16 3.23
CA ARG A 50 -0.48 11.29 2.32
C ARG A 50 0.99 11.73 2.36
N ARG A 51 1.59 11.80 3.56
CA ARG A 51 3.03 12.12 3.70
C ARG A 51 3.91 11.07 3.03
N GLN A 52 3.60 9.79 3.20
CA GLN A 52 4.35 8.70 2.58
C GLN A 52 4.22 8.75 1.05
N ALA A 53 3.01 8.97 0.52
CA ALA A 53 2.78 9.11 -0.92
C ALA A 53 3.59 10.28 -1.52
N GLN A 54 3.75 11.38 -0.79
CA GLN A 54 4.60 12.51 -1.21
C GLN A 54 6.09 12.11 -1.24
N GLN A 55 6.58 11.40 -0.22
CA GLN A 55 7.98 10.96 -0.11
C GLN A 55 8.37 9.99 -1.23
N PHE A 56 7.45 9.12 -1.65
CA PHE A 56 7.69 8.12 -2.70
C PHE A 56 6.99 8.49 -4.01
N SER A 57 6.78 9.78 -4.27
CA SER A 57 6.23 10.23 -5.55
C SER A 57 7.10 9.76 -6.71
N ALA A 58 6.47 9.46 -7.85
CA ALA A 58 7.17 8.91 -9.02
C ALA A 58 8.37 9.75 -9.43
N GLU A 59 8.25 11.08 -9.37
CA GLU A 59 9.33 12.02 -9.64
C GLU A 59 10.54 11.82 -8.70
N ILE A 60 10.30 11.67 -7.40
CA ILE A 60 11.38 11.47 -6.41
C ILE A 60 12.04 10.12 -6.63
N VAL A 61 11.24 9.06 -6.78
CA VAL A 61 11.77 7.70 -6.97
C VAL A 61 12.55 7.59 -8.28
N GLN A 62 12.03 8.17 -9.37
CA GLN A 62 12.74 8.19 -10.65
C GLN A 62 14.07 8.91 -10.56
N ARG A 63 14.12 10.08 -9.92
CA ARG A 63 15.39 10.81 -9.70
C ARG A 63 16.38 9.96 -8.91
N GLN A 64 15.94 9.37 -7.78
CA GLN A 64 16.79 8.51 -6.95
C GLN A 64 17.30 7.26 -7.70
N MET A 65 16.52 6.70 -8.62
CA MET A 65 16.96 5.54 -9.41
C MET A 65 17.96 5.91 -10.51
N LEU A 66 17.92 7.13 -11.04
CA LEU A 66 18.89 7.60 -12.05
C LEU A 66 20.24 7.97 -11.43
N ASP A 67 20.28 8.24 -10.13
CA ASP A 67 21.48 8.64 -9.39
C ASP A 67 22.31 7.44 -8.85
N ASN A 68 21.95 6.18 -9.18
CA ASN A 68 22.70 4.96 -8.85
C ASN A 68 23.32 4.30 -10.09
#